data_AF-A0A9W9JV79-F1
#
_entry.id   AF-A0A9W9JV79-F1
#
_cell.length_a   1.000
_cell.length_b   1.000
_cell.length_c   1.000
_cell.angle_alpha   90.00
_cell.angle_beta   90.00
_cell.angle_gamma   90.00
#
_symmetry.space_group_name_H-M   'P 1'
#
loop_
_entity.id
_entity.type
_entity.pdbx_description
1 polymer ?
#
loop_
_entity_poly.entity_id
_entity_poly.type
_entity_poly.pdbx_seq_one_letter_code
_entity_poly.pdbx_strand_id
1 'polypeptide(L)'
;MYNIITLRGALAWSRHLDKNIALYEDRPADLFVGHHWPTWGKGNIARMLVEQRDMYAFMHGQTERLMDERKTGIKIAEMLQLLPALDSAWHLQGDYGLISHNIKAIYQRYMT
;
A
#
# COMPACT_ATOMS: atom_id res chain seq x y z
N MET A 1 5.98 5.37 -1.48
CA MET A 1 5.60 3.93 -1.41
C MET A 1 6.80 3.01 -1.16
N TYR A 2 6.65 1.96 -0.33
CA TYR A 2 7.70 0.96 -0.03
C TYR A 2 7.55 -0.38 -0.77
N ASN A 3 8.63 -1.17 -0.81
CA ASN A 3 8.69 -2.51 -1.41
C ASN A 3 7.97 -3.58 -0.57
N ILE A 4 7.11 -4.36 -1.22
CA ILE A 4 6.31 -5.43 -0.61
C ILE A 4 7.00 -6.80 -0.70
N ILE A 5 8.12 -6.92 -1.42
CA ILE A 5 8.85 -8.18 -1.61
C ILE A 5 9.38 -8.79 -0.28
N THR A 6 9.22 -8.07 0.84
CA THR A 6 9.55 -8.55 2.18
C THR A 6 8.48 -9.54 2.70
N LEU A 7 8.89 -10.47 3.56
CA LEU A 7 8.11 -11.63 4.04
C LEU A 7 6.67 -11.33 4.52
N ARG A 8 6.37 -10.08 4.92
CA ARG A 8 5.07 -9.65 5.45
C ARG A 8 3.94 -9.68 4.40
N GLY A 9 4.21 -9.34 3.14
CA GLY A 9 3.18 -9.28 2.09
C GLY A 9 2.18 -8.12 2.23
N ALA A 10 1.59 -7.68 1.11
CA ALA A 10 0.76 -6.47 1.01
C ALA A 10 -0.43 -6.46 1.98
N LEU A 11 -1.18 -7.57 2.03
CA LEU A 11 -2.40 -7.67 2.83
C LEU A 11 -2.12 -7.57 4.34
N ALA A 12 -1.06 -8.23 4.82
CA ALA A 12 -0.70 -8.17 6.23
C ALA A 12 -0.25 -6.75 6.62
N TRP A 13 0.44 -6.05 5.71
CA TRP A 13 0.84 -4.66 5.91
C TRP A 13 -0.39 -3.75 6.01
N SER A 14 -1.32 -3.85 5.06
CA SER A 14 -2.57 -3.10 5.07
C SER A 14 -3.34 -3.33 6.39
N ARG A 15 -3.51 -4.59 6.82
CA ARG A 15 -4.16 -4.92 8.09
C ARG A 15 -3.43 -4.35 9.32
N HIS A 16 -2.10 -4.24 9.27
CA HIS A 16 -1.35 -3.63 10.36
C HIS A 16 -1.58 -2.12 10.43
N LEU A 17 -1.60 -1.42 9.30
CA LEU A 17 -1.95 0.00 9.24
C LEU A 17 -3.36 0.24 9.76
N ASP A 18 -4.33 -0.59 9.35
CA ASP A 18 -5.71 -0.51 9.81
C ASP A 18 -5.83 -0.63 11.35
N LYS A 19 -5.11 -1.59 11.94
CA LYS A 19 -5.04 -1.74 13.40
C LYS A 19 -4.43 -0.52 14.09
N ASN A 20 -3.37 0.06 13.52
CA ASN A 20 -2.75 1.26 14.11
C ASN A 20 -3.68 2.47 14.04
N ILE A 21 -4.40 2.65 12.93
CA ILE A 21 -5.41 3.71 12.81
C ILE A 21 -6.42 3.59 13.96
N ALA A 22 -6.99 2.40 14.16
CA ALA A 22 -7.97 2.16 15.21
C ALA A 22 -7.40 2.37 16.64
N LEU A 23 -6.16 1.95 16.90
CA LEU A 23 -5.54 2.07 18.24
C LEU A 23 -5.23 3.52 18.63
N TYR A 24 -4.99 4.39 17.65
CA TYR A 24 -4.51 5.75 17.87
C TYR A 24 -5.49 6.82 17.40
N GLU A 25 -6.69 6.44 16.95
CA GLU A 25 -7.70 7.35 16.40
C GLU A 25 -7.96 8.52 17.34
N ASP A 26 -8.16 8.29 18.63
CA ASP A 26 -8.53 9.32 19.61
C ASP A 26 -7.36 10.05 20.28
N ARG A 27 -6.13 9.86 19.79
CA ARG A 27 -4.96 10.52 20.38
C ARG A 27 -4.56 11.78 19.61
N PRO A 28 -4.33 12.92 20.28
CA PRO A 28 -3.54 13.99 19.68
C PRO A 28 -2.13 13.44 19.44
N ALA A 29 -1.67 13.51 18.20
CA ALA A 29 -0.44 12.85 17.80
C ALA A 29 0.35 13.67 16.78
N ASP A 30 1.66 13.60 16.93
CA ASP A 30 2.65 13.86 15.90
C ASP A 30 3.22 12.51 15.49
N LEU A 31 3.27 12.24 14.19
CA LEU A 31 3.77 10.97 13.67
C LEU A 31 5.22 11.12 13.21
N PHE A 32 6.10 10.37 13.88
CA PHE A 32 7.47 10.14 13.47
C PHE A 32 7.59 8.74 12.89
N VAL A 33 8.27 8.64 11.75
CA VAL A 33 8.52 7.40 11.02
C VAL A 33 10.03 7.23 10.86
N GLY A 34 10.49 5.99 10.74
CA GLY A 34 11.94 5.71 10.61
C GLY A 34 12.56 6.26 9.32
N HIS A 35 11.75 6.75 8.39
CA HIS A 35 12.14 7.31 7.10
C HIS A 35 11.18 8.44 6.74
N HIS A 36 11.66 9.46 6.02
CA HIS A 36 10.94 10.70 5.68
C HIS A 36 10.67 11.64 6.86
N TRP A 37 9.90 12.69 6.60
CA TRP A 37 9.64 13.81 7.49
C TRP A 37 8.48 13.49 8.46
N PRO A 38 8.44 14.13 9.64
CA PRO A 38 7.30 14.02 10.54
C PRO A 38 6.00 14.53 9.89
N THR A 39 4.86 14.02 10.36
CA THR A 39 3.52 14.50 9.97
C THR A 39 2.77 15.02 11.19
N TRP A 40 2.22 16.23 11.10
CA TRP A 40 1.50 16.90 12.19
C TRP A 40 0.00 16.97 11.94
N GLY A 41 -0.75 16.87 13.03
CA GLY A 41 -2.20 17.01 13.05
C GLY A 41 -2.94 15.70 12.75
N LYS A 42 -3.89 15.36 13.63
CA LYS A 42 -4.66 14.11 13.60
C LYS A 42 -5.27 13.82 12.21
N GLY A 43 -5.88 14.81 11.57
CA GLY A 43 -6.51 14.64 10.25
C GLY A 43 -5.50 14.29 9.15
N ASN A 44 -4.31 14.90 9.14
CA ASN A 44 -3.28 14.60 8.15
C ASN A 44 -2.69 13.21 8.36
N ILE A 45 -2.44 12.84 9.61
CA ILE A 45 -1.94 11.51 9.98
C ILE A 45 -2.95 10.44 9.60
N ALA A 46 -4.22 10.62 9.96
CA ALA A 46 -5.29 9.69 9.62
C ALA A 46 -5.40 9.50 8.10
N ARG A 47 -5.42 10.60 7.34
CA ARG A 47 -5.43 10.55 5.87
C ARG A 47 -4.24 9.76 5.32
N MET A 48 -3.02 10.08 5.76
CA MET A 48 -1.81 9.41 5.27
C MET A 48 -1.83 7.90 5.57
N LEU A 49 -2.23 7.50 6.77
CA LEU A 49 -2.30 6.09 7.15
C LEU A 49 -3.39 5.34 6.38
N VAL A 50 -4.56 5.96 6.18
CA VAL A 50 -5.68 5.41 5.40
C VAL A 50 -5.27 5.24 3.93
N GLU A 51 -4.68 6.27 3.32
CA GLU A 51 -4.22 6.21 1.92
C GLU A 51 -3.15 5.13 1.73
N GLN A 52 -2.18 5.01 2.65
CA GLN A 52 -1.21 3.91 2.63
C GLN A 52 -1.87 2.53 2.77
N ARG A 53 -2.80 2.38 3.73
CA ARG A 53 -3.55 1.13 3.95
C ARG A 53 -4.29 0.72 2.69
N ASP A 54 -4.99 1.66 2.08
CA ASP A 54 -5.87 1.45 0.94
C ASP A 54 -5.06 1.14 -0.31
N MET A 55 -3.91 1.79 -0.51
CA MET A 55 -2.97 1.45 -1.60
C MET A 55 -2.52 0.00 -1.53
N TYR A 56 -2.10 -0.48 -0.35
CA TYR A 56 -1.66 -1.86 -0.17
C TYR A 56 -2.82 -2.87 -0.34
N ALA A 57 -4.01 -2.57 0.19
CA ALA A 57 -5.20 -3.40 0.00
C ALA A 57 -5.62 -3.46 -1.47
N PHE A 58 -5.62 -2.31 -2.16
CA PHE A 58 -6.01 -2.19 -3.56
C PHE A 58 -5.08 -2.99 -4.45
N MET A 59 -3.76 -2.79 -4.35
CA MET A 59 -2.79 -3.56 -5.14
C MET A 59 -2.95 -5.06 -4.91
N HIS A 60 -3.16 -5.47 -3.66
CA HIS A 60 -3.35 -6.88 -3.31
C HIS A 60 -4.63 -7.46 -3.93
N GLY A 61 -5.79 -6.87 -3.62
CA GLY A 61 -7.08 -7.38 -4.09
C GLY A 61 -7.25 -7.30 -5.60
N GLN A 62 -6.72 -6.27 -6.26
CA GLN A 62 -6.75 -6.19 -7.72
C GLN A 62 -5.79 -7.19 -8.38
N THR A 63 -4.65 -7.49 -7.75
CA THR A 63 -3.77 -8.56 -8.23
C THR A 63 -4.49 -9.91 -8.13
N GLU A 64 -5.11 -10.23 -7.00
CA GLU A 64 -5.92 -11.46 -6.84
C GLU A 64 -7.04 -11.56 -7.87
N ARG A 65 -7.86 -10.52 -8.02
CA ARG A 65 -8.94 -10.48 -9.02
C ARG A 65 -8.42 -10.75 -10.44
N LEU A 66 -7.29 -10.16 -10.81
CA LEU A 66 -6.72 -10.33 -12.15
C LEU A 66 -6.02 -11.68 -12.32
N MET A 67 -5.54 -12.31 -11.24
CA MET A 67 -5.08 -13.71 -11.25
C MET A 67 -6.24 -14.67 -11.52
N ASP A 68 -7.42 -14.42 -10.93
CA ASP A 68 -8.63 -15.22 -11.21
C ASP A 68 -9.05 -15.13 -12.69
N GLU A 69 -8.76 -14.00 -13.35
CA GLU A 69 -8.90 -13.80 -14.79
C GLU A 69 -7.75 -14.43 -15.62
N ARG A 70 -6.90 -15.27 -15.00
CA ARG A 70 -5.76 -15.97 -15.61
C ARG A 70 -4.69 -15.04 -16.20
N LYS A 71 -4.55 -13.82 -15.68
CA LYS A 71 -3.47 -12.91 -16.08
C LYS A 71 -2.18 -13.26 -15.35
N THR A 72 -1.04 -13.16 -16.04
CA THR A 72 0.28 -13.35 -15.43
C THR A 72 0.71 -12.09 -14.68
N GLY A 73 1.57 -12.22 -13.67
CA GLY A 73 2.06 -11.08 -12.89
C GLY A 73 2.69 -9.96 -13.73
N ILE A 74 3.34 -10.30 -14.85
CA ILE A 74 3.86 -9.31 -15.82
C ILE A 74 2.72 -8.54 -16.47
N LYS A 75 1.68 -9.22 -16.98
CA LYS A 75 0.53 -8.55 -17.59
C LYS A 75 -0.22 -7.67 -16.60
N ILE A 76 -0.40 -8.15 -15.37
CA ILE A 76 -1.05 -7.36 -14.31
C ILE A 76 -0.24 -6.09 -14.02
N ALA A 77 1.08 -6.19 -13.94
CA ALA A 77 1.96 -5.05 -13.67
C ALA A 77 1.94 -3.95 -14.74
N GLU A 78 1.66 -4.30 -15.99
CA GLU A 78 1.53 -3.34 -17.11
C GLU A 78 0.13 -2.69 -17.18
N MET A 79 -0.90 -3.36 -16.65
CA MET A 79 -2.30 -2.93 -16.80
C MET A 79 -2.86 -2.21 -15.56
N LEU A 80 -2.39 -2.58 -14.37
CA LEU A 80 -2.97 -2.11 -13.12
C LEU A 80 -2.48 -0.70 -12.80
N GLN A 81 -3.41 0.24 -12.73
CA GLN A 81 -3.20 1.61 -12.29
C GLN A 81 -3.88 1.83 -10.95
N LEU A 82 -3.31 2.69 -10.11
CA LEU A 82 -3.94 3.10 -8.86
C LEU A 82 -5.19 3.95 -9.15
N LEU A 83 -6.10 3.99 -8.17
CA LEU A 83 -7.22 4.93 -8.20
C LEU A 83 -6.68 6.37 -8.18
N PRO A 84 -7.28 7.34 -8.90
CA PRO A 84 -6.76 8.72 -8.99
C PRO A 84 -6.48 9.38 -7.64
N ALA A 85 -7.31 9.11 -6.63
CA ALA A 85 -7.10 9.62 -5.27
C ALA A 85 -5.78 9.14 -4.66
N LEU A 86 -5.46 7.85 -4.82
CA LEU A 86 -4.21 7.25 -4.34
C LEU A 86 -3.02 7.65 -5.21
N ASP A 87 -3.22 7.75 -6.52
CA ASP A 87 -2.19 8.13 -7.49
C ASP A 87 -1.81 9.62 -7.39
N SER A 88 -2.66 10.47 -6.82
CA SER A 88 -2.35 11.88 -6.56
C SER A 88 -1.68 12.13 -5.19
N ALA A 89 -1.68 11.14 -4.31
CA ALA A 89 -1.12 11.27 -2.97
C ALA A 89 0.42 11.21 -3.04
N TRP A 90 1.08 12.33 -2.71
CA TRP A 90 2.53 12.49 -2.86
C TRP A 90 3.35 11.41 -2.13
N HIS A 91 2.92 10.98 -0.93
CA HIS A 91 3.65 9.99 -0.13
C HIS A 91 3.49 8.55 -0.63
N LEU A 92 2.56 8.32 -1.57
CA LEU A 92 2.35 7.05 -2.24
C LEU A 92 3.13 6.94 -3.55
N GLN A 93 3.75 8.03 -4.01
CA GLN A 93 4.55 8.02 -5.24
C GLN A 93 5.72 7.02 -5.16
N GLY A 94 6.14 6.59 -6.35
CA GLY A 94 7.10 5.53 -6.58
C GLY A 94 8.57 5.89 -6.32
N ASP A 95 8.86 6.68 -5.29
CA ASP A 95 10.22 7.17 -5.00
C ASP A 95 11.16 6.08 -4.45
N TYR A 96 10.63 4.93 -4.03
CA TYR A 96 11.40 3.80 -3.50
C TYR A 96 10.90 2.44 -4.01
N GLY A 97 9.62 2.13 -3.80
CA GLY A 97 8.95 1.00 -4.43
C GLY A 97 8.24 1.42 -5.72
N LEU A 98 8.13 0.50 -6.68
CA LEU A 98 7.36 0.70 -7.91
C LEU A 98 6.11 -0.20 -7.89
N ILE A 99 4.98 0.32 -8.38
CA ILE A 99 3.70 -0.41 -8.44
C ILE A 99 3.90 -1.73 -9.19
N SER A 100 4.57 -1.68 -10.34
CA SER A 100 4.86 -2.86 -11.17
C SER A 100 5.68 -3.93 -10.44
N HIS A 101 6.66 -3.53 -9.63
CA HIS A 101 7.45 -4.46 -8.81
C HIS A 101 6.63 -5.05 -7.66
N ASN A 102 5.82 -4.23 -7.00
CA ASN A 102 4.94 -4.66 -5.92
C ASN A 102 3.87 -5.64 -6.41
N ILE A 103 3.28 -5.42 -7.58
CA ILE A 103 2.34 -6.36 -8.22
C ILE A 103 3.02 -7.70 -8.51
N LYS A 104 4.20 -7.68 -9.14
CA LYS A 104 4.95 -8.91 -9.44
C LYS A 104 5.28 -9.69 -8.16
N ALA A 105 5.65 -8.99 -7.09
CA ALA A 105 5.89 -9.59 -5.77
C ALA A 105 4.63 -10.21 -5.16
N ILE A 106 3.47 -9.54 -5.24
CA ILE A 106 2.19 -10.08 -4.77
C ILE A 106 1.84 -11.34 -5.57
N TYR A 107 1.93 -11.28 -6.90
CA TYR A 107 1.66 -12.43 -7.78
C TYR A 107 2.58 -13.62 -7.43
N GLN A 108 3.88 -13.38 -7.30
CA GLN A 108 4.85 -14.42 -6.97
C GLN A 108 4.48 -15.16 -5.68
N ARG A 109 4.01 -14.44 -4.65
CA ARG A 109 3.62 -15.02 -3.36
C ARG A 109 2.53 -16.09 -3.46
N TYR A 110 1.64 -16.01 -4.44
CA TYR A 110 0.52 -16.95 -4.59
C TYR A 110 0.81 -18.10 -5.55
N MET A 111 1.86 -17.98 -6.36
CA MET A 111 2.21 -18.95 -7.39
C MET A 111 3.41 -19.83 -7.01
N THR A 112 3.96 -19.63 -5.81
CA THR A 112 5.01 -20.45 -5.17
C THR A 112 4.47 -21.08 -3.90
#